data_AF-A0A835HIV7-F1
#
_entry.id   AF-A0A835HIV7-F1
#
_cell.length_a   1.000
_cell.length_b   1.000
_cell.length_c   1.000
_cell.angle_alpha   90.00
_cell.angle_beta   90.00
_cell.angle_gamma   90.00
#
_symmetry.space_group_name_H-M   'P 1'
#
loop_
_entity.id
_entity.type
_entity.pdbx_description
1 polymer ?
#
loop_
_entity_poly.entity_id
_entity_poly.type
_entity_poly.pdbx_seq_one_letter_code
_entity_poly.pdbx_strand_id
1 'polypeptide(L)' 'LYILWNQTRQQWIGNRPRNRTHHVREPRLSWNVTYDSLLGTNKPFPQPITLSEMVDFLVDVWEQEGMYD' A
#
# COMPACT_ATOMS: atom_id res chain seq x y z
N LEU A 1 18.37 3.73 -8.72
CA LEU A 1 17.25 2.80 -8.44
C LEU A 1 16.04 3.53 -7.85
N TYR A 2 16.23 4.37 -6.82
CA TYR A 2 15.18 5.18 -6.20
C TYR A 2 14.29 5.98 -7.18
N ILE A 3 14.89 6.69 -8.15
CA ILE A 3 14.13 7.51 -9.12
C ILE A 3 13.24 6.66 -10.03
N LEU A 4 13.76 5.53 -10.54
CA LEU A 4 13.01 4.61 -11.40
C LEU A 4 11.88 3.91 -10.64
N TRP A 5 12.15 3.52 -9.40
CA TRP A 5 11.15 2.96 -8.49
C TRP A 5 10.00 3.94 -8.27
N ASN A 6 10.32 5.18 -7.91
CA ASN A 6 9.31 6.21 -7.64
C ASN A 6 8.48 6.52 -8.90
N GLN A 7 9.11 6.57 -10.07
CA GLN A 7 8.40 6.79 -11.33
C GLN A 7 7.45 5.63 -11.68
N THR A 8 7.89 4.39 -11.48
CA THR A 8 7.05 3.20 -11.67
C THR A 8 5.89 3.19 -10.68
N ARG A 9 6.15 3.49 -9.39
CA ARG A 9 5.13 3.60 -8.34
C ARG A 9 4.02 4.59 -8.72
N GLN A 10 4.38 5.76 -9.24
CA GLN A 10 3.41 6.76 -9.69
C GLN A 10 2.51 6.24 -10.84
N GLN A 11 3.05 5.40 -11.73
CA GLN A 11 2.26 4.77 -12.80
C GLN A 11 1.26 3.75 -12.25
N TRP A 12 1.63 3.01 -11.19
CA TRP A 12 0.79 1.98 -10.58
C TRP A 12 -0.33 2.56 -9.71
N ILE A 13 -0.07 3.69 -9.05
CA ILE A 13 -1.05 4.42 -8.23
C ILE A 13 -2.05 5.17 -9.13
N GLY A 14 -1.66 5.45 -10.39
CA GLY A 14 -2.43 6.23 -11.34
C GLY A 14 -2.43 7.72 -11.00
N ASN A 15 -2.51 8.58 -12.03
CA ASN A 15 -2.64 10.04 -11.88
C ASN A 15 -4.02 10.44 -11.32
N ARG A 16 -4.48 9.82 -10.24
CA ARG A 16 -5.69 10.25 -9.55
C ARG A 16 -5.29 11.45 -8.69
N PRO A 17 -5.93 12.62 -8.85
CA PRO A 17 -5.66 13.74 -7.97
C PRO A 17 -5.79 13.24 -6.54
N ARG A 18 -4.77 13.54 -5.73
CA ARG A 18 -4.71 13.28 -4.29
C ARG A 18 -5.74 14.18 -3.60
N ASN A 19 -7.00 14.10 -4.01
CA ASN A 19 -8.13 14.54 -3.24
C ASN A 19 -8.14 13.59 -2.05
N ARG A 20 -7.36 13.95 -1.03
CA ARG A 20 -7.46 13.42 0.33
C ARG A 20 -8.79 13.87 0.94
N THR A 21 -9.89 13.66 0.23
CA THR A 21 -11.06 13.14 0.89
C THR A 21 -10.66 11.68 1.14
N HIS A 22 -10.08 11.28 2.27
CA HIS A 22 -10.80 11.08 3.53
C HIS A 22 -12.33 10.95 3.41
N HIS A 23 -12.83 10.51 2.25
CA HIS A 23 -14.20 10.09 2.06
C HIS A 23 -14.29 8.69 2.64
N VAL A 24 -14.33 8.62 3.98
CA VAL A 24 -15.20 7.71 4.74
C VAL A 24 -15.29 6.29 4.16
N ARG A 25 -14.14 5.69 3.86
CA ARG A 25 -13.97 4.25 3.79
C ARG A 25 -12.70 3.99 4.58
N GLU A 26 -12.87 3.35 5.73
CA GLU A 26 -11.75 2.89 6.52
C GLU A 26 -10.79 2.12 5.60
N PRO A 27 -9.47 2.38 5.69
CA PRO A 27 -8.51 1.59 4.93
C PRO A 27 -8.78 0.10 5.20
N ARG A 28 -9.00 -0.66 4.13
CA ARG A 28 -9.37 -2.09 4.21
C ARG A 28 -8.27 -2.93 4.87
N LEU A 29 -7.04 -2.46 4.73
CA LEU A 29 -5.91 -2.89 5.52
C LEU A 29 -5.88 -2.03 6.77
N SER A 30 -6.07 -2.67 7.93
CA SER A 30 -5.86 -1.98 9.20
C SER A 30 -4.39 -1.54 9.27
N TRP A 31 -4.16 -0.30 9.68
CA TRP A 31 -2.83 0.28 9.88
C TRP A 31 -1.96 -0.54 10.85
N ASN A 32 -2.58 -1.36 11.71
CA ASN A 32 -1.89 -2.24 12.66
C ASN A 32 -1.50 -3.61 12.09
N VAL A 33 -1.69 -3.85 10.79
CA VAL A 33 -1.36 -5.13 10.17
C VAL A 33 0.10 -5.14 9.76
N THR A 34 0.86 -6.14 10.22
CA THR A 34 2.23 -6.39 9.76
C THR A 34 2.22 -7.18 8.45
N TYR A 35 3.28 -7.07 7.65
CA TYR A 35 3.46 -7.86 6.44
C TYR A 35 3.36 -9.37 6.69
N ASP A 36 3.99 -9.87 7.76
CA ASP A 36 3.89 -11.26 8.20
C ASP A 36 2.45 -11.69 8.50
N SER A 37 1.63 -10.79 9.08
CA SER A 37 0.23 -11.11 9.39
C SER A 37 -0.62 -11.26 8.13
N LEU A 38 -0.28 -10.56 7.04
CA LEU A 38 -0.94 -10.73 5.74
C LEU A 38 -0.52 -12.02 5.04
N LEU A 39 0.78 -12.32 5.04
CA LEU A 39 1.31 -13.52 4.38
C LEU A 39 1.10 -14.81 5.18
N GLY A 40 0.88 -14.71 6.49
CA GLY A 40 0.60 -15.86 7.35
C GLY A 40 -0.72 -16.58 7.03
N THR A 41 -1.53 -16.05 6.11
CA THR A 41 -2.84 -16.61 5.76
C THR A 41 -3.13 -16.46 4.26
N ASN A 42 -3.54 -17.55 3.60
CA ASN A 42 -4.07 -17.53 2.22
C ASN A 42 -5.57 -17.18 2.16
N LYS A 43 -6.16 -16.65 3.24
CA LYS A 43 -7.56 -16.25 3.22
C LYS A 43 -7.73 -15.04 2.31
N PRO A 44 -8.75 -15.04 1.42
CA PRO A 44 -9.04 -13.87 0.62
C PRO A 44 -9.41 -12.71 1.54
N PHE A 45 -9.04 -11.50 1.11
CA PHE A 45 -9.48 -10.30 1.81
C PHE A 45 -11.02 -10.26 1.84
N PRO A 46 -11.64 -9.80 2.94
CA PRO A 46 -13.09 -9.71 3.06
C PRO A 46 -13.73 -8.89 1.94
N GLN A 47 -12.94 -8.00 1.35
CA GLN A 47 -13.35 -7.17 0.23
C GLN A 47 -12.14 -6.94 -0.72
N PRO A 48 -12.36 -6.71 -2.03
CA PRO A 48 -11.25 -6.56 -2.98
C PRO A 48 -10.37 -5.36 -2.65
N ILE A 49 -9.05 -5.55 -2.60
CA ILE A 49 -8.10 -4.46 -2.38
C ILE A 49 -7.65 -3.92 -3.73
N THR A 50 -7.61 -2.60 -3.89
CA THR A 50 -7.08 -2.00 -5.11
C THR A 50 -5.56 -2.12 -5.15
N LEU A 51 -4.98 -2.21 -6.35
CA LEU A 51 -3.53 -2.31 -6.49
C LEU A 51 -2.79 -1.14 -5.82
N SER A 52 -3.35 0.07 -5.92
CA SER A 52 -2.80 1.26 -5.26
C SER A 52 -2.74 1.11 -3.75
N GLU A 53 -3.80 0.61 -3.10
CA GLU A 53 -3.83 0.42 -1.65
C GLU A 53 -2.77 -0.59 -1.19
N MET A 54 -2.56 -1.67 -1.94
CA MET A 54 -1.53 -2.65 -1.62
C MET A 54 -0.11 -2.08 -1.79
N VAL A 55 0.12 -1.31 -2.87
CA VAL A 55 1.41 -0.68 -3.13
C VAL A 55 1.73 0.39 -2.08
N ASP A 56 0.76 1.20 -1.68
CA ASP A 56 0.94 2.21 -0.63
C ASP A 56 1.29 1.53 0.71
N PHE A 57 0.55 0.48 1.11
CA PHE A 57 0.85 -0.29 2.32
C PHE A 57 2.27 -0.88 2.32
N LEU A 58 2.70 -1.50 1.22
CA LEU A 58 4.03 -2.12 1.13
C LEU A 58 5.15 -1.08 1.23
N VAL A 59 4.95 0.11 0.65
CA VAL A 59 5.92 1.21 0.74
C VAL A 59 6.07 1.66 2.19
N ASP A 60 4.95 1.82 2.92
CA ASP A 60 4.97 2.20 4.32
C ASP A 60 5.70 1.16 5.19
N VAL A 61 5.49 -0.14 4.93
CA VAL A 61 6.21 -1.22 5.63
C VAL A 61 7.71 -1.19 5.34
N TRP A 62 8.10 -1.08 4.07
CA TRP A 62 9.52 -1.08 3.68
C TRP A 62 10.28 0.14 4.21
N GLU A 63 9.64 1.31 4.27
CA GLU A 63 10.20 2.51 4.89
C GLU A 63 10.38 2.31 6.41
N GLN A 64 9.41 1.69 7.10
CA GLN A 64 9.53 1.41 8.54
C GLN A 64 10.62 0.38 8.87
N GLU A 65 10.84 -0.59 7.99
CA GLU A 65 11.88 -1.63 8.15
C GLU A 65 13.29 -1.16 7.73
N GLY A 66 13.43 0.05 7.16
CA GLY A 66 14.73 0.57 6.70
C GLY A 66 15.27 -0.17 5.47
N MET A 67 14.41 -0.77 4.65
CA MET A 67 14.80 -1.53 3.45
C MET A 67 15.42 -0.66 2.33
N TYR A 68 15.45 0.66 2.53
CA TYR A 68 15.99 1.64 1.58
C TYR A 68 17.33 2.26 2.02
N ASP A 69 17.84 1.90 3.20
CA ASP A 69 19.17 2.29 3.71
C ASP A 69 20.27 1.30 3.30
#